data_AF-A0A974DC12-F1
#
_entry.id   AF-A0A974DC12-F1
#
_cell.length_a   1.000
_cell.length_b   1.000
_cell.length_c   1.000
_cell.angle_alpha   90.00
_cell.angle_beta   90.00
_cell.angle_gamma   90.00
#
_symmetry.space_group_name_H-M   'P 1'
#
loop_
_entity.id
_entity.type
_entity.pdbx_description
1 polymer ?
#
loop_
_entity_poly.entity_id
_entity_poly.type
_entity_poly.pdbx_seq_one_letter_code
_entity_poly.pdbx_strand_id
1 'polypeptide(L)'
;MPAAPTAGTPAPLSCFLLIARFLGCTRTLSLAPLLLRPGGIQLAEGSFRGERWLKGRSKSCEQATNNLLHAESQHPLRLIRGIPTGQYLRVRRLCSTLSDFKIEADKLYQRFKQRGYSHNSLKKAYKRALTADRSHLLVPRKSLVNSQPSISSDNQKVIRFIGNYSSEHKEIRQILCKHWHILEQDKDLSEAIGNNPTITFRRCKNLRDQLVHSHLSNDTKPTWLENKTKGCYKCGGCQACPFIEKASICLGRLDIPTYTLKHFMNCKTSGVIYLMNCGCGKRYVGKTKREFRRRILEHVGDVKHRRNTSVARHINEIYNGKIEMLKFTAVDHINPTMRVGDIGRKLLQLEAQWIYWLNTKVPYGLNEGFTFSPFL
;
A
#
# COMPACT_ATOMS: atom_id res chain seq x y z
N MET A 1 -25.63 -11.18 55.67
CA MET A 1 -26.16 -10.85 54.32
C MET A 1 -26.19 -9.34 54.19
N PRO A 2 -25.37 -8.78 53.29
CA PRO A 2 -25.94 -8.11 52.12
C PRO A 2 -25.15 -8.38 50.82
N ALA A 3 -25.73 -7.91 49.72
CA ALA A 3 -25.59 -8.37 48.34
C ALA A 3 -24.27 -8.02 47.62
N ALA A 4 -23.92 -8.87 46.65
CA ALA A 4 -22.84 -8.69 45.70
C ALA A 4 -23.17 -7.59 44.65
N PRO A 5 -22.17 -6.84 44.14
CA PRO A 5 -22.37 -5.87 43.08
C PRO A 5 -22.50 -6.55 41.71
N THR A 6 -23.49 -6.09 40.96
CA THR A 6 -23.87 -6.49 39.61
C THR A 6 -22.80 -6.19 38.57
N ALA A 7 -22.58 -7.15 37.66
CA ALA A 7 -21.69 -7.05 36.51
C ALA A 7 -22.13 -5.93 35.54
N GLY A 8 -21.18 -5.03 35.23
CA GLY A 8 -21.34 -4.03 34.17
C GLY A 8 -21.32 -4.68 32.78
N THR A 9 -22.24 -4.25 31.93
CA THR A 9 -22.36 -4.58 30.51
C THR A 9 -21.05 -4.36 29.74
N PRO A 10 -20.58 -5.30 28.90
CA PRO A 10 -19.40 -5.09 28.09
C PRO A 10 -19.70 -4.10 26.94
N ALA A 11 -18.79 -3.13 26.76
CA ALA A 11 -18.82 -2.21 25.64
C ALA A 11 -18.72 -2.98 24.30
N PRO A 12 -19.33 -2.48 23.21
CA PRO A 12 -19.36 -3.17 21.94
C PRO A 12 -17.94 -3.29 21.35
N LEU A 13 -17.56 -4.51 20.98
CA LEU A 13 -16.32 -4.92 20.30
C LEU A 13 -15.94 -4.09 19.06
N SER A 14 -16.83 -3.23 18.56
CA SER A 14 -16.59 -2.33 17.44
C SER A 14 -15.60 -1.19 17.74
N CYS A 15 -15.44 -0.78 19.00
CA CYS A 15 -14.51 0.30 19.37
C CYS A 15 -13.04 -0.18 19.47
N PHE A 16 -12.80 -1.39 19.96
CA PHE A 16 -11.44 -1.94 20.10
C PHE A 16 -10.77 -2.20 18.74
N LEU A 17 -11.55 -2.61 17.74
CA LEU A 17 -11.05 -2.87 16.38
C LEU A 17 -10.65 -1.61 15.61
N LEU A 18 -11.16 -0.42 15.99
CA LEU A 18 -10.82 0.84 15.34
C LEU A 18 -9.49 1.42 15.84
N ILE A 19 -9.14 1.18 17.11
CA ILE A 19 -7.93 1.71 17.75
C ILE A 19 -6.71 0.81 17.47
N ALA A 20 -6.88 -0.51 17.47
CA ALA A 20 -5.82 -1.46 17.13
C ALA A 20 -5.35 -1.37 15.65
N ARG A 21 -6.14 -0.73 14.77
CA ARG A 21 -5.81 -0.52 13.36
C ARG A 21 -4.68 0.50 13.10
N PHE A 22 -4.25 1.27 14.11
CA PHE A 22 -3.37 2.42 13.88
C PHE A 22 -2.03 2.42 14.65
N LEU A 23 -1.87 1.58 15.68
CA LEU A 23 -0.66 1.54 16.49
C LEU A 23 0.23 0.35 16.05
N GLY A 24 1.02 0.57 15.01
CA GLY A 24 2.11 -0.33 14.64
C GLY A 24 3.37 0.04 15.41
N CYS A 25 3.71 -0.69 16.48
CA CYS A 25 5.06 -0.69 17.01
C CYS A 25 5.31 -1.85 17.99
N THR A 26 5.91 -2.95 17.53
CA THR A 26 6.86 -3.73 18.34
C THR A 26 7.92 -4.31 17.40
N ARG A 27 9.03 -3.58 17.24
CA ARG A 27 10.26 -4.17 16.69
C ARG A 27 10.96 -4.91 17.82
N THR A 28 11.01 -6.22 17.71
CA THR A 28 11.96 -7.07 18.45
C THR A 28 13.38 -6.69 18.03
N LEU A 29 14.18 -6.24 19.00
CA LEU A 29 15.61 -6.08 18.90
C LEU A 29 16.25 -7.47 18.77
N SER A 30 16.78 -7.81 17.60
CA SER A 30 17.73 -8.89 17.42
C SER A 30 19.12 -8.28 17.36
N LEU A 31 19.91 -8.50 18.41
CA LEU A 31 21.35 -8.25 18.43
C LEU A 31 22.03 -9.14 17.37
N ALA A 32 22.77 -8.52 16.45
CA ALA A 32 23.75 -9.20 15.62
C ALA A 32 25.12 -8.55 15.90
N PRO A 33 26.18 -9.33 16.19
CA PRO A 33 27.46 -8.78 16.60
C PRO A 33 28.25 -8.20 15.42
N LEU A 34 28.88 -7.05 15.68
CA LEU A 34 29.85 -6.37 14.83
C LEU A 34 31.12 -7.23 14.68
N LEU A 35 31.49 -7.54 13.44
CA LEU A 35 32.84 -7.97 13.08
C LEU A 35 33.55 -6.82 12.36
N LEU A 36 34.57 -6.29 13.04
CA LEU A 36 35.57 -5.37 12.52
C LEU A 36 36.45 -6.08 11.47
N ARG A 37 36.67 -5.45 10.32
CA ARG A 37 37.97 -5.49 9.62
C ARG A 37 38.31 -4.13 9.00
N PRO A 38 39.59 -3.71 9.03
CA PRO A 38 40.06 -2.39 8.63
C PRO A 38 40.48 -2.34 7.16
N GLY A 39 40.46 -1.15 6.58
CA GLY A 39 41.03 -0.88 5.26
C GLY A 39 40.65 0.52 4.79
N GLY A 40 41.55 1.48 4.97
CA GLY A 40 41.41 2.83 4.43
C GLY A 40 41.67 2.91 2.93
N ILE A 41 41.34 4.06 2.35
CA ILE A 41 42.14 4.82 1.37
C ILE A 41 41.51 6.21 1.22
N GLN A 42 42.41 7.19 1.09
CA GLN A 42 42.26 8.63 1.13
C GLN A 42 41.85 9.24 -0.23
N LEU A 43 41.17 10.40 -0.15
CA LEU A 43 41.20 11.59 -1.01
C LEU A 43 40.74 11.54 -2.48
N ALA A 44 39.83 12.47 -2.80
CA ALA A 44 40.04 13.44 -3.88
C ALA A 44 39.24 14.72 -3.60
N GLU A 45 39.95 15.81 -3.34
CA GLU A 45 39.44 17.18 -3.32
C GLU A 45 39.18 17.67 -4.75
N GLY A 46 38.01 18.25 -4.98
CA GLY A 46 37.65 18.90 -6.24
C GLY A 46 37.30 20.36 -5.99
N SER A 47 38.31 21.22 -6.09
CA SER A 47 38.18 22.68 -6.13
C SER A 47 37.58 23.11 -7.46
N PHE A 48 36.49 23.90 -7.44
CA PHE A 48 36.17 24.77 -8.58
C PHE A 48 35.77 26.15 -8.07
N ARG A 49 36.71 27.09 -8.29
CA ARG A 49 36.57 28.53 -8.06
C ARG A 49 35.42 29.10 -8.87
N GLY A 50 34.70 30.02 -8.27
CA GLY A 50 33.70 30.81 -8.96
C GLY A 50 34.33 31.81 -9.91
N GLU A 51 33.58 32.19 -10.94
CA GLU A 51 33.57 33.55 -11.45
C GLU A 51 32.37 33.76 -12.38
N ARG A 52 31.87 35.00 -12.34
CA ARG A 52 31.18 35.71 -13.43
C ARG A 52 29.66 35.49 -13.61
N TRP A 53 28.89 36.26 -12.83
CA TRP A 53 27.60 36.79 -13.28
C TRP A 53 27.46 38.27 -12.88
N LEU A 54 28.14 39.15 -13.60
CA LEU A 54 27.73 40.55 -13.76
C LEU A 54 27.27 40.74 -15.21
N LYS A 55 25.99 40.49 -15.46
CA LYS A 55 25.27 41.11 -16.57
C LYS A 55 23.86 41.44 -16.11
N GLY A 56 23.62 42.75 -15.98
CA GLY A 56 22.31 43.32 -15.79
C GLY A 56 21.33 42.73 -16.80
N ARG A 57 20.19 42.29 -16.28
CA ARG A 57 19.05 41.89 -17.09
C ARG A 57 17.80 42.42 -16.40
N SER A 58 17.24 43.47 -16.97
CA SER A 58 15.82 43.76 -16.96
C SER A 58 15.07 42.55 -17.54
N LYS A 59 14.87 41.53 -16.70
CA LYS A 59 14.01 40.39 -17.03
C LYS A 59 12.65 40.64 -16.42
N SER A 60 11.69 40.99 -17.27
CA SER A 60 10.28 40.74 -17.01
C SER A 60 10.15 39.31 -16.48
N CYS A 61 9.74 39.21 -15.23
CA CYS A 61 9.67 37.94 -14.52
C CYS A 61 8.39 37.21 -14.95
N GLU A 62 8.38 36.61 -16.13
CA GLU A 62 7.47 35.51 -16.42
C GLU A 62 7.90 34.30 -15.59
N GLN A 63 7.62 34.35 -14.28
CA GLN A 63 7.86 33.22 -13.38
C GLN A 63 6.80 32.15 -13.64
N ALA A 64 7.28 30.97 -14.04
CA ALA A 64 6.74 29.63 -13.79
C ALA A 64 5.27 29.55 -13.38
N THR A 65 4.41 29.00 -14.27
CA THR A 65 3.05 28.48 -13.99
C THR A 65 2.49 28.84 -12.61
N ASN A 66 2.10 30.11 -12.47
CA ASN A 66 1.58 30.73 -11.25
C ASN A 66 0.19 30.15 -10.87
N ASN A 67 0.13 28.89 -10.47
CA ASN A 67 -1.10 28.24 -10.06
C ASN A 67 -1.41 28.60 -8.61
N LEU A 68 -2.13 29.71 -8.43
CA LEU A 68 -2.76 30.06 -7.16
C LEU A 68 -3.76 28.96 -6.79
N LEU A 69 -3.68 28.51 -5.54
CA LEU A 69 -4.59 27.50 -5.00
C LEU A 69 -6.02 28.06 -4.95
N HIS A 70 -7.04 27.28 -5.33
CA HIS A 70 -8.44 27.71 -5.27
C HIS A 70 -8.90 27.91 -3.81
N ALA A 71 -9.74 28.91 -3.54
CA ALA A 71 -10.19 29.24 -2.19
C ALA A 71 -11.00 28.10 -1.53
N GLU A 72 -11.74 27.35 -2.34
CA GLU A 72 -12.58 26.22 -1.93
C GLU A 72 -11.86 24.86 -2.03
N SER A 73 -10.56 24.87 -2.33
CA SER A 73 -9.80 23.63 -2.36
C SER A 73 -9.73 22.99 -0.96
N GLN A 74 -9.61 21.66 -0.92
CA GLN A 74 -9.53 20.88 0.33
C GLN A 74 -8.17 21.07 1.03
N HIS A 75 -7.99 22.24 1.63
CA HIS A 75 -6.80 22.61 2.39
C HIS A 75 -7.18 23.30 3.69
N PRO A 76 -6.28 23.32 4.70
CA PRO A 76 -6.52 24.05 5.94
C PRO A 76 -6.89 25.51 5.68
N LEU A 77 -7.96 26.00 6.29
CA LEU A 77 -8.42 27.39 6.13
C LEU A 77 -7.32 28.40 6.48
N ARG A 78 -6.48 28.08 7.47
CA ARG A 78 -5.33 28.91 7.85
C ARG A 78 -4.32 29.06 6.71
N LEU A 79 -4.11 28.00 5.92
CA LEU A 79 -3.25 28.03 4.75
C LEU A 79 -3.88 28.91 3.67
N ILE A 80 -5.14 28.66 3.29
CA ILE A 80 -5.87 29.44 2.27
C ILE A 80 -5.84 30.94 2.60
N ARG A 81 -6.20 31.31 3.83
CA ARG A 81 -6.21 32.72 4.28
C ARG A 81 -4.81 33.34 4.31
N GLY A 82 -3.77 32.53 4.49
CA GLY A 82 -2.37 32.98 4.53
C GLY A 82 -1.77 33.27 3.16
N ILE A 83 -2.22 32.58 2.12
CA ILE A 83 -1.65 32.68 0.76
C ILE A 83 -1.67 34.13 0.23
N PRO A 84 -2.79 34.88 0.26
CA PRO A 84 -2.80 36.26 -0.22
C PRO A 84 -1.79 37.14 0.50
N THR A 85 -1.68 37.00 1.82
CA THR A 85 -0.73 37.79 2.62
C THR A 85 0.71 37.50 2.19
N GLY A 86 1.07 36.22 2.03
CA GLY A 86 2.41 35.84 1.59
C GLY A 86 2.75 36.36 0.19
N GLN A 87 1.79 36.31 -0.74
CA GLN A 87 2.00 36.76 -2.12
C GLN A 87 2.09 38.28 -2.21
N TYR A 88 1.22 39.05 -1.54
CA TYR A 88 1.35 40.51 -1.53
C TYR A 88 2.65 40.99 -0.89
N LEU A 89 3.09 40.36 0.20
CA LEU A 89 4.41 40.65 0.79
C LEU A 89 5.56 40.28 -0.16
N ARG A 90 5.41 39.24 -0.98
CA ARG A 90 6.38 38.90 -2.02
C ARG A 90 6.41 39.98 -3.11
N VAL A 91 5.27 40.44 -3.61
CA VAL A 91 5.21 41.54 -4.59
C VAL A 91 5.82 42.82 -4.01
N ARG A 92 5.49 43.17 -2.75
CA ARG A 92 6.07 44.33 -2.05
C ARG A 92 7.60 44.30 -1.96
N ARG A 93 8.18 43.09 -1.82
CA ARG A 93 9.65 42.89 -1.81
C ARG A 93 10.28 43.09 -3.19
N LEU A 94 9.62 42.60 -4.23
CA LEU A 94 10.14 42.59 -5.59
C LEU A 94 10.05 43.98 -6.25
N CYS A 95 8.99 44.74 -5.97
CA CYS A 95 8.83 46.09 -6.50
C CYS A 95 9.72 47.08 -5.74
N SER A 96 10.46 47.91 -6.48
CA SER A 96 11.27 48.98 -5.92
C SER A 96 10.42 50.19 -5.53
N THR A 97 9.49 50.58 -6.41
CA THR A 97 8.60 51.72 -6.20
C THR A 97 7.22 51.30 -5.71
N LEU A 98 6.51 52.23 -5.08
CA LEU A 98 5.15 52.00 -4.58
C LEU A 98 4.12 52.02 -5.72
N SER A 99 4.38 52.75 -6.80
CA SER A 99 3.57 52.73 -8.03
C SER A 99 3.60 51.35 -8.70
N ASP A 100 4.78 50.77 -8.88
CA ASP A 100 4.92 49.43 -9.49
C ASP A 100 4.23 48.37 -8.63
N PHE A 101 4.35 48.49 -7.30
CA PHE A 101 3.65 47.63 -6.36
C PHE A 101 2.14 47.69 -6.55
N LYS A 102 1.54 48.89 -6.72
CA LYS A 102 0.09 49.03 -6.93
C LYS A 102 -0.37 48.33 -8.21
N ILE A 103 0.38 48.50 -9.31
CA ILE A 103 0.08 47.88 -10.61
C ILE A 103 0.13 46.35 -10.50
N GLU A 104 1.20 45.80 -9.94
CA GLU A 104 1.35 44.34 -9.80
C GLU A 104 0.39 43.74 -8.76
N ALA A 105 0.07 44.49 -7.71
CA ALA A 105 -0.91 44.10 -6.72
C ALA A 105 -2.34 44.01 -7.30
N ASP A 106 -2.70 44.89 -8.24
CA ASP A 106 -3.99 44.83 -8.92
C ASP A 106 -4.08 43.60 -9.85
N LYS A 107 -3.03 43.33 -10.64
CA LYS A 107 -2.94 42.09 -11.43
C LYS A 107 -3.10 40.85 -10.55
N LEU A 108 -2.42 40.82 -9.40
CA LEU A 108 -2.52 39.73 -8.43
C LEU A 108 -3.92 39.63 -7.81
N TYR A 109 -4.56 40.76 -7.53
CA TYR A 109 -5.93 40.83 -7.01
C TYR A 109 -6.93 40.14 -7.96
N GLN A 110 -6.89 40.47 -9.26
CA GLN A 110 -7.79 39.87 -10.25
C GLN A 110 -7.62 38.35 -10.32
N ARG A 111 -6.37 37.86 -10.27
CA ARG A 111 -6.07 36.42 -10.27
C ARG A 111 -6.59 35.71 -9.02
N PHE A 112 -6.54 36.35 -7.85
CA PHE A 112 -7.15 35.80 -6.64
C PHE A 112 -8.68 35.80 -6.70
N LYS A 113 -9.28 36.86 -7.25
CA LYS A 113 -10.74 36.95 -7.44
C LYS A 113 -11.26 35.84 -8.34
N GLN A 114 -10.57 35.57 -9.45
CA GLN A 114 -10.86 34.43 -10.35
C GLN A 114 -10.75 33.06 -9.67
N ARG A 115 -10.00 32.95 -8.56
CA ARG A 115 -9.81 31.72 -7.79
C ARG A 115 -10.74 31.61 -6.56
N GLY A 116 -11.75 32.47 -6.47
CA GLY A 116 -12.79 32.44 -5.42
C GLY A 116 -12.41 33.07 -4.09
N TYR A 117 -11.32 33.86 -4.01
CA TYR A 117 -10.96 34.53 -2.75
C TYR A 117 -11.88 35.72 -2.48
N SER A 118 -12.36 35.84 -1.24
CA SER A 118 -13.19 36.97 -0.83
C SER A 118 -12.44 38.29 -0.85
N HIS A 119 -13.13 39.35 -1.28
CA HIS A 119 -12.60 40.72 -1.32
C HIS A 119 -12.03 41.17 0.04
N ASN A 120 -12.71 40.85 1.14
CA ASN A 120 -12.28 41.22 2.49
C ASN A 120 -10.93 40.59 2.87
N SER A 121 -10.72 39.32 2.51
CA SER A 121 -9.44 38.64 2.75
C SER A 121 -8.31 39.30 1.96
N LEU A 122 -8.57 39.66 0.70
CA LEU A 122 -7.59 40.30 -0.17
C LEU A 122 -7.27 41.73 0.28
N LYS A 123 -8.29 42.52 0.64
CA LYS A 123 -8.13 43.89 1.18
C LYS A 123 -7.27 43.90 2.44
N LYS A 124 -7.51 42.96 3.37
CA LYS A 124 -6.71 42.83 4.59
C LYS A 124 -5.25 42.47 4.29
N ALA A 125 -5.03 41.54 3.36
CA ALA A 125 -3.70 41.13 2.94
C ALA A 125 -2.94 42.25 2.21
N TYR A 126 -3.62 42.97 1.32
CA TYR A 126 -3.10 44.12 0.60
C TYR A 126 -2.70 45.25 1.56
N LYS A 127 -3.60 45.64 2.48
CA LYS A 127 -3.30 46.68 3.49
C LYS A 127 -2.06 46.33 4.31
N ARG A 128 -1.95 45.06 4.74
CA ARG A 128 -0.77 44.57 5.48
C ARG A 128 0.53 44.68 4.67
N ALA A 129 0.48 44.43 3.36
CA ALA A 129 1.66 44.56 2.50
C ALA A 129 1.99 46.02 2.17
N LEU A 130 0.98 46.88 2.04
CA LEU A 130 1.15 48.31 1.81
C LEU A 130 1.84 48.99 2.99
N THR A 131 1.46 48.64 4.22
CA THR A 131 2.07 49.18 5.45
C THR A 131 3.43 48.56 5.77
N ALA A 132 3.81 47.48 5.11
CA ALA A 132 5.08 46.83 5.36
C ALA A 132 6.20 47.60 4.66
N ASP A 133 7.22 47.96 5.42
CA ASP A 133 8.41 48.59 4.85
C ASP A 133 9.28 47.56 4.11
N ARG A 134 9.76 47.95 2.94
CA ARG A 134 10.51 47.08 2.03
C ARG A 134 11.85 46.69 2.63
N SER A 135 12.52 47.60 3.33
CA SER A 135 13.85 47.35 3.92
C SER A 135 13.81 46.14 4.87
N HIS A 136 12.82 46.12 5.77
CA HIS A 136 12.59 45.02 6.71
C HIS A 136 12.23 43.69 6.03
N LEU A 137 11.56 43.72 4.88
CA LEU A 137 11.16 42.50 4.16
C LEU A 137 12.32 41.86 3.38
N LEU A 138 13.36 42.62 3.03
CA LEU A 138 14.56 42.11 2.36
C LEU A 138 15.49 41.36 3.32
N VAL A 139 15.42 41.66 4.62
CA VAL A 139 16.25 40.98 5.62
C VAL A 139 15.82 39.52 5.77
N PRO A 140 16.72 38.54 5.53
CA PRO A 140 16.42 37.14 5.78
C PRO A 140 16.11 36.90 7.25
N ARG A 141 14.98 36.24 7.51
CA ARG A 141 14.44 36.01 8.87
C ARG A 141 15.41 35.29 9.83
N LYS A 142 16.42 34.58 9.31
CA LYS A 142 17.48 33.93 10.12
C LYS A 142 18.33 34.92 10.92
N SER A 143 18.43 36.17 10.47
CA SER A 143 19.21 37.21 11.16
C SER A 143 18.52 37.82 12.39
N LEU A 144 17.21 37.59 12.58
CA LEU A 144 16.41 38.16 13.67
C LEU A 144 16.17 37.20 14.84
N VAL A 145 16.50 35.91 14.68
CA VAL A 145 16.21 34.84 15.66
C VAL A 145 17.42 34.57 16.56
N ASN A 146 18.63 34.96 16.16
CA ASN A 146 19.84 34.78 16.96
C ASN A 146 19.94 35.72 18.18
N SER A 147 18.93 36.58 18.40
CA SER A 147 18.89 37.57 19.48
C SER A 147 18.05 37.14 20.70
N GLN A 148 17.39 35.99 20.65
CA GLN A 148 16.72 35.42 21.82
C GLN A 148 17.34 34.06 22.12
N PRO A 149 17.79 33.80 23.37
CA PRO A 149 18.19 32.46 23.76
C PRO A 149 16.96 31.57 23.64
N SER A 150 16.89 30.77 22.58
CA SER A 150 15.97 29.65 22.54
C SER A 150 16.43 28.71 23.64
N ILE A 151 15.66 28.62 24.73
CA ILE A 151 15.72 27.50 25.65
C ILE A 151 15.45 26.26 24.81
N SER A 152 16.51 25.67 24.27
CA SER A 152 16.49 24.39 23.61
C SER A 152 16.31 23.36 24.72
N SER A 153 15.06 23.12 25.11
CA SER A 153 14.68 21.89 25.79
C SER A 153 14.80 20.76 24.78
N ASP A 154 16.04 20.38 24.52
CA ASP A 154 16.44 19.15 23.86
C ASP A 154 16.00 18.00 24.79
N ASN A 155 14.86 17.35 24.50
CA ASN A 155 14.62 15.93 24.77
C ASN A 155 13.16 15.44 24.70
N GLN A 156 12.14 16.28 24.52
CA GLN A 156 10.79 15.71 24.37
C GLN A 156 10.52 15.39 22.90
N LYS A 157 10.77 14.13 22.53
CA LYS A 157 10.47 13.57 21.20
C LYS A 157 8.95 13.53 21.00
N VAL A 158 8.36 14.67 20.65
CA VAL A 158 6.90 14.80 20.47
C VAL A 158 6.46 13.94 19.30
N ILE A 159 5.80 12.82 19.62
CA ILE A 159 5.17 11.97 18.62
C ILE A 159 3.97 12.72 18.03
N ARG A 160 3.91 12.79 16.70
CA ARG A 160 2.83 13.45 15.98
C ARG A 160 1.92 12.42 15.32
N PHE A 161 0.63 12.59 15.47
CA PHE A 161 -0.33 11.90 14.63
C PHE A 161 -0.34 12.57 13.26
N ILE A 162 0.09 11.83 12.22
CA ILE A 162 0.19 12.37 10.88
C ILE A 162 -0.89 11.77 9.97
N GLY A 163 -1.99 12.51 9.79
CA GLY A 163 -3.09 12.17 8.90
C GLY A 163 -3.01 12.86 7.54
N ASN A 164 -3.96 12.57 6.66
CA ASN A 164 -4.21 13.37 5.45
C ASN A 164 -5.38 14.32 5.72
N TYR A 165 -5.34 15.53 5.15
CA TYR A 165 -6.37 16.55 5.36
C TYR A 165 -7.66 16.21 4.61
N SER A 166 -8.75 15.98 5.32
CA SER A 166 -10.08 15.75 4.76
C SER A 166 -11.11 16.75 5.31
N SER A 167 -12.35 16.71 4.81
CA SER A 167 -13.48 17.48 5.37
C SER A 167 -13.65 17.18 6.87
N GLU A 168 -13.46 15.91 7.24
CA GLU A 168 -13.70 15.34 8.57
C GLU A 168 -12.53 15.56 9.54
N HIS A 169 -11.51 16.35 9.15
CA HIS A 169 -10.30 16.52 9.98
C HIS A 169 -10.59 17.15 11.35
N LYS A 170 -11.69 17.92 11.48
CA LYS A 170 -12.11 18.52 12.75
C LYS A 170 -12.68 17.46 13.68
N GLU A 171 -13.51 16.59 13.16
CA GLU A 171 -14.14 15.45 13.84
C GLU A 171 -13.04 14.48 14.29
N ILE A 172 -12.09 14.14 13.41
CA ILE A 172 -10.92 13.31 13.75
C ILE A 172 -10.13 13.95 14.90
N ARG A 173 -9.89 15.27 14.85
CA ARG A 173 -9.20 15.98 15.93
C ARG A 173 -10.00 15.93 17.23
N GLN A 174 -11.32 16.15 17.18
CA GLN A 174 -12.18 16.09 18.36
C GLN A 174 -12.17 14.71 19.00
N ILE A 175 -12.28 13.65 18.20
CA ILE A 175 -12.24 12.26 18.67
C ILE A 175 -10.89 11.97 19.34
N LEU A 176 -9.79 12.33 18.68
CA LEU A 176 -8.44 12.11 19.23
C LEU A 176 -8.22 12.87 20.53
N CYS A 177 -8.66 14.13 20.62
CA CYS A 177 -8.57 14.89 21.86
C CYS A 177 -9.47 14.32 22.97
N LYS A 178 -10.71 13.95 22.64
CA LYS A 178 -11.68 13.40 23.60
C LYS A 178 -11.22 12.08 24.20
N HIS A 179 -10.63 11.22 23.38
CA HIS A 179 -10.25 9.85 23.75
C HIS A 179 -8.75 9.69 23.97
N TRP A 180 -7.99 10.78 24.10
CA TRP A 180 -6.54 10.72 24.32
C TRP A 180 -6.18 9.96 25.59
N HIS A 181 -6.98 10.14 26.65
CA HIS A 181 -6.83 9.45 27.93
C HIS A 181 -6.79 7.92 27.83
N ILE A 182 -7.39 7.32 26.79
CA ILE A 182 -7.34 5.86 26.57
C ILE A 182 -5.89 5.41 26.32
N LEU A 183 -5.11 6.22 25.60
CA LEU A 183 -3.71 5.92 25.31
C LEU A 183 -2.79 6.22 26.50
N GLU A 184 -3.19 7.14 27.39
CA GLU A 184 -2.47 7.46 28.62
C GLU A 184 -2.61 6.37 29.70
N GLN A 185 -3.63 5.51 29.62
CA GLN A 185 -3.81 4.38 30.56
C GLN A 185 -2.73 3.32 30.43
N ASP A 186 -2.08 3.23 29.27
CA ASP A 186 -0.98 2.31 29.02
C ASP A 186 0.34 2.98 29.42
N LYS A 187 1.09 2.35 30.32
CA LYS A 187 2.32 2.91 30.90
C LYS A 187 3.39 3.14 29.83
N ASP A 188 3.58 2.18 28.92
CA ASP A 188 4.62 2.24 27.88
C ASP A 188 4.26 3.31 26.84
N LEU A 189 2.98 3.44 26.50
CA LEU A 189 2.52 4.46 25.58
C LEU A 189 2.55 5.85 26.21
N SER A 190 2.15 6.00 27.48
CA SER A 190 2.11 7.29 28.18
C SER A 190 3.47 7.97 28.32
N GLU A 191 4.56 7.19 28.41
CA GLU A 191 5.93 7.72 28.42
C GLU A 191 6.35 8.19 27.01
N ALA A 192 5.94 7.47 25.97
CA ALA A 192 6.29 7.76 24.59
C ALA A 192 5.45 8.90 23.98
N ILE A 193 4.17 9.01 24.35
CA ILE A 193 3.23 10.01 23.84
C ILE A 193 3.09 11.14 24.86
N GLY A 194 3.25 12.40 24.43
CA GLY A 194 3.08 13.54 25.35
C GLY A 194 1.64 13.73 25.83
N ASN A 195 1.43 14.63 26.79
CA ASN A 195 0.14 14.94 27.44
C ASN A 195 -0.98 15.42 26.49
N ASN A 196 -0.68 15.71 25.22
CA ASN A 196 -1.66 16.17 24.25
C ASN A 196 -1.38 15.64 22.84
N PRO A 197 -2.43 15.28 22.08
CA PRO A 197 -2.28 14.82 20.71
C PRO A 197 -1.75 15.94 19.81
N THR A 198 -0.51 15.77 19.33
CA THR A 198 0.04 16.66 18.30
C THR A 198 -0.37 16.17 16.92
N ILE A 199 -1.45 16.73 16.37
CA ILE A 199 -2.01 16.31 15.08
C ILE A 199 -1.49 17.18 13.94
N THR A 200 -0.94 16.56 12.90
CA THR A 200 -0.49 17.21 11.67
C THR A 200 -1.19 16.57 10.48
N PHE A 201 -1.80 17.38 9.61
CA PHE A 201 -2.42 16.89 8.39
C PHE A 201 -1.55 17.20 7.17
N ARG A 202 -1.25 16.17 6.38
CA ARG A 202 -0.63 16.27 5.05
C ARG A 202 -1.67 16.56 3.98
N ARG A 203 -1.23 17.02 2.81
CA ARG A 203 -2.12 17.15 1.63
C ARG A 203 -2.68 15.77 1.26
N CYS A 204 -3.98 15.70 0.97
CA CYS A 204 -4.56 14.51 0.35
C CYS A 204 -3.99 14.24 -1.05
N LYS A 205 -4.05 12.98 -1.47
CA LYS A 205 -3.71 12.57 -2.83
C LYS A 205 -4.75 13.12 -3.79
N ASN A 206 -4.34 13.89 -4.79
CA ASN A 206 -5.25 14.34 -5.84
C ASN A 206 -5.28 13.36 -7.02
N LEU A 207 -6.17 13.57 -7.99
CA LEU A 207 -6.26 12.71 -9.18
C LEU A 207 -4.93 12.58 -9.90
N ARG A 208 -4.15 13.66 -10.01
CA ARG A 208 -2.81 13.59 -10.59
C ARG A 208 -1.92 12.60 -9.81
N ASP A 209 -1.86 12.69 -8.49
CA ASP A 209 -1.05 11.78 -7.67
C ASP A 209 -1.50 10.31 -7.80
N GLN A 210 -2.80 10.09 -8.02
CA GLN A 210 -3.36 8.75 -8.20
C GLN A 210 -3.08 8.20 -9.62
N LEU A 211 -3.23 9.05 -10.64
CA LEU A 211 -3.17 8.68 -12.06
C LEU A 211 -1.75 8.73 -12.66
N VAL A 212 -0.75 9.24 -11.92
CA VAL A 212 0.67 9.22 -12.34
C VAL A 212 1.24 7.80 -12.36
N HIS A 213 0.60 6.86 -11.68
CA HIS A 213 0.93 5.45 -11.81
C HIS A 213 0.17 4.85 -13.01
N SER A 214 0.91 4.29 -13.98
CA SER A 214 0.36 3.59 -15.15
C SER A 214 -0.40 2.29 -14.81
N HIS A 215 -0.52 1.97 -13.53
CA HIS A 215 -1.17 0.79 -12.98
C HIS A 215 -2.05 1.19 -11.79
N LEU A 216 -3.31 0.79 -11.77
CA LEU A 216 -4.08 0.69 -10.53
C LEU A 216 -3.52 -0.49 -9.74
N SER A 217 -2.65 -0.23 -8.76
CA SER A 217 -2.24 -1.24 -7.79
C SER A 217 -3.42 -1.56 -6.87
N ASN A 218 -4.12 -2.66 -7.14
CA ASN A 218 -5.06 -3.27 -6.20
C ASN A 218 -4.34 -4.03 -5.06
N ASP A 219 -3.04 -3.81 -4.88
CA ASP A 219 -2.29 -4.35 -3.76
C ASP A 219 -2.76 -3.68 -2.47
N THR A 220 -3.85 -4.21 -1.92
CA THR A 220 -4.14 -4.12 -0.49
C THR A 220 -2.88 -4.61 0.20
N LYS A 221 -2.12 -3.68 0.80
CA LYS A 221 -0.93 -4.05 1.58
C LYS A 221 -1.42 -4.97 2.69
N PRO A 222 -0.85 -6.18 2.83
CA PRO A 222 -1.34 -7.12 3.82
C PRO A 222 -1.22 -6.48 5.20
N THR A 223 -2.36 -6.32 5.85
CA THR A 223 -2.39 -5.93 7.26
C THR A 223 -1.88 -7.09 8.12
N TRP A 224 -1.32 -6.81 9.31
CA TRP A 224 -0.86 -7.86 10.23
C TRP A 224 -1.99 -8.86 10.59
N LEU A 225 -3.25 -8.42 10.52
CA LEU A 225 -4.47 -9.23 10.72
C LEU A 225 -4.92 -10.06 9.51
N GLU A 226 -4.35 -9.87 8.32
CA GLU A 226 -4.69 -10.72 7.19
C GLU A 226 -4.09 -12.11 7.41
N ASN A 227 -4.97 -13.09 7.62
CA ASN A 227 -4.62 -14.49 7.75
C ASN A 227 -3.76 -14.91 6.55
N LYS A 228 -2.45 -15.10 6.78
CA LYS A 228 -1.46 -15.58 5.81
C LYS A 228 -1.63 -17.09 5.52
N THR A 229 -2.85 -17.61 5.60
CA THR A 229 -3.12 -19.03 5.34
C THR A 229 -2.84 -19.31 3.88
N LYS A 230 -1.81 -20.11 3.60
CA LYS A 230 -1.43 -20.54 2.26
C LYS A 230 -1.62 -22.04 2.13
N GLY A 231 -2.07 -22.48 0.96
CA GLY A 231 -2.34 -23.88 0.68
C GLY A 231 -3.67 -24.11 0.00
N CYS A 232 -3.97 -25.39 -0.24
CA CYS A 232 -5.24 -25.87 -0.76
C CYS A 232 -6.17 -26.27 0.38
N TYR A 233 -7.40 -25.73 0.38
CA TYR A 233 -8.39 -25.98 1.41
C TYR A 233 -9.78 -26.29 0.82
N LYS A 234 -10.57 -27.03 1.60
CA LYS A 234 -11.99 -27.26 1.31
C LYS A 234 -12.78 -25.97 1.53
N CYS A 235 -13.74 -25.66 0.65
CA CYS A 235 -14.63 -24.50 0.82
C CYS A 235 -15.87 -24.80 1.68
N GLY A 236 -15.99 -26.01 2.24
CA GLY A 236 -17.03 -26.37 3.23
C GLY A 236 -18.38 -26.81 2.66
N GLY A 237 -18.85 -26.26 1.54
CA GLY A 237 -20.24 -26.46 1.06
C GLY A 237 -20.38 -26.89 -0.40
N CYS A 238 -19.46 -27.70 -0.94
CA CYS A 238 -19.46 -28.06 -2.36
C CYS A 238 -19.35 -29.56 -2.60
N GLN A 239 -19.96 -30.06 -3.70
CA GLN A 239 -19.87 -31.47 -4.10
C GLN A 239 -18.44 -31.95 -4.45
N ALA A 240 -17.55 -31.03 -4.82
CA ALA A 240 -16.14 -31.35 -5.10
C ALA A 240 -15.29 -31.47 -3.82
N CYS A 241 -15.75 -30.93 -2.70
CA CYS A 241 -15.01 -30.80 -1.45
C CYS A 241 -14.59 -32.16 -0.83
N PRO A 242 -15.36 -33.26 -0.95
CA PRO A 242 -14.92 -34.59 -0.50
C PRO A 242 -13.64 -35.09 -1.19
N PHE A 243 -13.42 -34.72 -2.45
CA PHE A 243 -12.27 -35.14 -3.24
C PHE A 243 -11.03 -34.25 -3.01
N ILE A 244 -11.15 -33.15 -2.27
CA ILE A 244 -10.03 -32.24 -2.02
C ILE A 244 -9.18 -32.74 -0.86
N GLU A 245 -7.88 -32.80 -1.10
CA GLU A 245 -6.86 -33.04 -0.11
C GLU A 245 -6.30 -31.69 0.36
N LYS A 246 -6.35 -31.45 1.68
CA LYS A 246 -5.80 -30.22 2.25
C LYS A 246 -4.28 -30.33 2.23
N ALA A 247 -3.61 -29.32 1.71
CA ALA A 247 -2.15 -29.30 1.64
C ALA A 247 -1.63 -27.87 1.78
N SER A 248 -0.51 -27.69 2.48
CA SER A 248 0.29 -26.47 2.47
C SER A 248 1.62 -26.66 1.72
N ILE A 249 1.98 -27.92 1.46
CA ILE A 249 3.22 -28.36 0.83
C ILE A 249 2.88 -29.44 -0.21
N CYS A 250 3.58 -29.42 -1.34
CA CYS A 250 3.54 -30.47 -2.36
C CYS A 250 4.86 -31.25 -2.35
N LEU A 251 4.79 -32.58 -2.38
CA LEU A 251 5.96 -33.45 -2.44
C LEU A 251 6.46 -33.56 -3.88
N GLY A 252 7.74 -33.27 -4.06
CA GLY A 252 8.41 -33.21 -5.35
C GLY A 252 9.25 -34.45 -5.69
N ARG A 253 10.30 -34.18 -6.47
CA ARG A 253 11.36 -35.13 -6.86
C ARG A 253 12.51 -35.15 -5.84
N LEU A 254 13.40 -36.14 -5.92
CA LEU A 254 14.44 -36.39 -4.91
C LEU A 254 15.39 -35.20 -4.66
N ASP A 255 15.67 -34.39 -5.67
CA ASP A 255 16.52 -33.19 -5.64
C ASP A 255 15.85 -31.97 -4.99
N ILE A 256 14.52 -31.84 -5.11
CA ILE A 256 13.74 -30.79 -4.44
C ILE A 256 12.51 -31.47 -3.83
N PRO A 257 12.63 -31.98 -2.59
CA PRO A 257 11.64 -32.90 -2.05
C PRO A 257 10.30 -32.23 -1.72
N THR A 258 10.30 -30.91 -1.49
CA THR A 258 9.11 -30.17 -1.05
C THR A 258 8.96 -28.82 -1.74
N TYR A 259 7.72 -28.47 -2.06
CA TYR A 259 7.34 -27.14 -2.55
C TYR A 259 6.25 -26.55 -1.66
N THR A 260 6.54 -25.41 -1.03
CA THR A 260 5.56 -24.71 -0.19
C THR A 260 4.60 -23.91 -1.06
N LEU A 261 3.30 -24.17 -0.92
CA LEU A 261 2.25 -23.50 -1.67
C LEU A 261 2.24 -22.00 -1.33
N LYS A 262 2.29 -21.16 -2.37
CA LYS A 262 2.46 -19.70 -2.21
C LYS A 262 1.15 -18.96 -1.98
N HIS A 263 0.03 -19.59 -2.34
CA HIS A 263 -1.28 -18.96 -2.44
C HIS A 263 -2.33 -19.69 -1.61
N PHE A 264 -3.35 -18.95 -1.16
CA PHE A 264 -4.58 -19.55 -0.65
C PHE A 264 -5.46 -19.99 -1.82
N MET A 265 -5.77 -21.28 -1.89
CA MET A 265 -6.58 -21.87 -2.94
C MET A 265 -7.67 -22.74 -2.34
N ASN A 266 -8.86 -22.69 -2.93
CA ASN A 266 -9.97 -23.54 -2.56
C ASN A 266 -10.77 -23.95 -3.80
N CYS A 267 -11.90 -24.63 -3.58
CA CYS A 267 -12.74 -25.15 -4.65
C CYS A 267 -13.29 -24.06 -5.60
N LYS A 268 -13.37 -22.81 -5.15
CA LYS A 268 -13.87 -21.67 -5.93
C LYS A 268 -12.76 -20.94 -6.68
N THR A 269 -11.49 -21.24 -6.42
CA THR A 269 -10.37 -20.60 -7.11
C THR A 269 -10.39 -20.98 -8.60
N SER A 270 -10.26 -19.99 -9.48
CA SER A 270 -10.15 -20.13 -10.94
C SER A 270 -8.71 -19.96 -11.41
N GLY A 271 -8.38 -20.42 -12.62
CA GLY A 271 -7.03 -20.28 -13.16
C GLY A 271 -5.99 -21.11 -12.39
N VAL A 272 -6.35 -22.34 -12.03
CA VAL A 272 -5.60 -23.21 -11.11
C VAL A 272 -4.83 -24.27 -11.88
N ILE A 273 -3.61 -24.54 -11.43
CA ILE A 273 -2.88 -25.78 -11.68
C ILE A 273 -3.15 -26.71 -10.51
N TYR A 274 -3.57 -27.93 -10.80
CA TYR A 274 -3.91 -28.92 -9.79
C TYR A 274 -3.19 -30.24 -10.04
N LEU A 275 -3.03 -30.97 -8.95
CA LEU A 275 -2.55 -32.33 -8.89
C LEU A 275 -3.73 -33.24 -8.55
N MET A 276 -3.87 -34.35 -9.28
CA MET A 276 -4.71 -35.47 -8.89
C MET A 276 -3.80 -36.62 -8.47
N ASN A 277 -3.96 -37.07 -7.22
CA ASN A 277 -3.29 -38.22 -6.65
C ASN A 277 -4.25 -39.41 -6.69
N CYS A 278 -3.79 -40.51 -7.27
CA CYS A 278 -4.48 -41.79 -7.22
C CYS A 278 -4.03 -42.58 -5.98
N GLY A 279 -4.91 -43.44 -5.43
CA GLY A 279 -4.57 -44.34 -4.33
C GLY A 279 -3.39 -45.28 -4.59
N CYS A 280 -2.99 -45.52 -5.85
CA CYS A 280 -1.81 -46.33 -6.20
C CYS A 280 -0.49 -45.53 -6.15
N GLY A 281 -0.53 -44.24 -5.82
CA GLY A 281 0.64 -43.36 -5.82
C GLY A 281 0.94 -42.68 -7.16
N LYS A 282 0.26 -43.05 -8.26
CA LYS A 282 0.38 -42.32 -9.54
C LYS A 282 -0.29 -40.97 -9.47
N ARG A 283 0.30 -39.99 -10.14
CA ARG A 283 -0.16 -38.59 -10.14
C ARG A 283 -0.48 -38.08 -11.54
N TYR A 284 -1.40 -37.14 -11.62
CA TYR A 284 -1.76 -36.40 -12.83
C TYR A 284 -1.72 -34.90 -12.53
N VAL A 285 -1.07 -34.13 -13.40
CA VAL A 285 -1.11 -32.67 -13.35
C VAL A 285 -2.08 -32.16 -14.42
N GLY A 286 -2.92 -31.20 -14.06
CA GLY A 286 -3.77 -30.52 -15.02
C GLY A 286 -3.97 -29.05 -14.70
N LYS A 287 -4.48 -28.30 -15.68
CA LYS A 287 -4.91 -26.91 -15.52
C LYS A 287 -6.41 -26.71 -15.69
N THR A 288 -6.92 -25.61 -15.14
CA THR A 288 -8.27 -25.11 -15.44
C THR A 288 -8.32 -23.59 -15.44
N LYS A 289 -8.94 -23.00 -16.47
CA LYS A 289 -9.34 -21.58 -16.45
C LYS A 289 -10.55 -21.35 -15.55
N ARG A 290 -11.46 -22.32 -15.47
CA ARG A 290 -12.69 -22.28 -14.66
C ARG A 290 -12.39 -22.61 -13.19
N GLU A 291 -13.39 -22.41 -12.33
CA GLU A 291 -13.33 -22.79 -10.91
C GLU A 291 -12.90 -24.25 -10.73
N PHE A 292 -12.00 -24.50 -9.77
CA PHE A 292 -11.43 -25.80 -9.51
C PHE A 292 -12.48 -26.90 -9.27
N ARG A 293 -13.55 -26.58 -8.53
CA ARG A 293 -14.66 -27.52 -8.28
C ARG A 293 -15.28 -28.10 -9.54
N ARG A 294 -15.40 -27.29 -10.62
CA ARG A 294 -16.01 -27.75 -11.88
C ARG A 294 -15.11 -28.79 -12.53
N ARG A 295 -13.80 -28.55 -12.52
CA ARG A 295 -12.83 -29.49 -13.10
C ARG A 295 -12.74 -30.81 -12.33
N ILE A 296 -12.84 -30.76 -11.00
CA ILE A 296 -12.89 -31.98 -10.17
C ILE A 296 -14.11 -32.83 -10.54
N LEU A 297 -15.29 -32.22 -10.62
CA LEU A 297 -16.53 -32.94 -10.95
C LEU A 297 -16.53 -33.49 -12.38
N GLU A 298 -15.84 -32.84 -13.32
CA GLU A 298 -15.62 -33.40 -14.66
C GLU A 298 -14.82 -34.69 -14.62
N HIS A 299 -13.69 -34.73 -13.91
CA HIS A 299 -12.91 -35.97 -13.75
C HIS A 299 -13.73 -37.09 -13.09
N VAL A 300 -14.52 -36.76 -12.07
CA VAL A 300 -15.44 -37.71 -11.42
C VAL A 300 -16.50 -38.21 -12.41
N GLY A 301 -17.05 -37.31 -13.23
CA GLY A 301 -17.98 -37.65 -14.31
C GLY A 301 -17.35 -38.54 -15.37
N ASP A 302 -16.11 -38.28 -15.76
CA ASP A 302 -15.37 -39.06 -16.75
C ASP A 302 -15.16 -40.50 -16.28
N VAL A 303 -14.82 -40.71 -15.00
CA VAL A 303 -14.72 -42.05 -14.40
C VAL A 303 -16.07 -42.76 -14.44
N LYS A 304 -17.13 -42.12 -13.94
CA LYS A 304 -18.48 -42.72 -13.86
C LYS A 304 -19.02 -43.17 -15.23
N HIS A 305 -18.79 -42.37 -16.26
CA HIS A 305 -19.25 -42.66 -17.62
C HIS A 305 -18.22 -43.42 -18.47
N ARG A 306 -17.11 -43.89 -17.85
CA ARG A 306 -16.05 -44.64 -18.53
C ARG A 306 -15.51 -43.94 -19.78
N ARG A 307 -15.34 -42.62 -19.72
CA ARG A 307 -14.79 -41.85 -20.85
C ARG A 307 -13.32 -42.19 -21.06
N ASN A 308 -12.85 -42.04 -22.29
CA ASN A 308 -11.46 -42.31 -22.65
C ASN A 308 -10.54 -41.12 -22.32
N THR A 309 -10.38 -40.82 -21.02
CA THR A 309 -9.34 -39.91 -20.52
C THR A 309 -8.30 -40.70 -19.73
N SER A 310 -7.05 -40.23 -19.67
CA SER A 310 -5.97 -40.98 -19.01
C SER A 310 -6.27 -41.31 -17.55
N VAL A 311 -6.85 -40.36 -16.82
CA VAL A 311 -7.31 -40.54 -15.43
C VAL A 311 -8.46 -41.53 -15.37
N ALA A 312 -9.50 -41.37 -16.20
CA ALA A 312 -10.67 -42.24 -16.16
C ALA A 312 -10.33 -43.69 -16.52
N ARG A 313 -9.54 -43.89 -17.59
CA ARG A 313 -9.05 -45.21 -18.00
C ARG A 313 -8.30 -45.90 -16.85
N HIS A 314 -7.33 -45.21 -16.25
CA HIS A 314 -6.57 -45.74 -15.12
C HIS A 314 -7.44 -46.17 -13.93
N ILE A 315 -8.40 -45.33 -13.51
CA ILE A 315 -9.28 -45.66 -12.37
C ILE A 315 -10.25 -46.79 -12.72
N ASN A 316 -10.75 -46.84 -13.96
CA ASN A 316 -11.65 -47.90 -14.41
C ASN A 316 -10.93 -49.25 -14.55
N GLU A 317 -9.70 -49.28 -15.04
CA GLU A 317 -8.92 -50.50 -15.21
C GLU A 317 -8.41 -51.05 -13.87
N ILE A 318 -7.85 -50.21 -13.00
CA ILE A 318 -7.21 -50.68 -11.76
C ILE A 318 -8.22 -50.83 -10.61
N TYR A 319 -9.20 -49.93 -10.53
CA TYR A 319 -10.10 -49.83 -9.38
C TYR A 319 -11.56 -50.06 -9.73
N ASN A 320 -11.87 -50.54 -10.94
CA ASN A 320 -13.24 -50.77 -11.42
C ASN A 320 -14.15 -49.54 -11.22
N GLY A 321 -13.60 -48.33 -11.40
CA GLY A 321 -14.36 -47.08 -11.35
C GLY A 321 -14.60 -46.49 -9.94
N LYS A 322 -13.90 -46.96 -8.91
CA LYS A 322 -14.00 -46.39 -7.55
C LYS A 322 -13.47 -44.95 -7.49
N ILE A 323 -14.40 -43.99 -7.46
CA ILE A 323 -14.11 -42.54 -7.43
C ILE A 323 -13.41 -42.08 -6.14
N GLU A 324 -13.47 -42.87 -5.06
CA GLU A 324 -12.82 -42.57 -3.78
C GLU A 324 -11.30 -42.47 -3.88
N MET A 325 -10.73 -43.11 -4.91
CA MET A 325 -9.30 -43.09 -5.23
C MET A 325 -8.82 -41.75 -5.79
N LEU A 326 -9.73 -40.85 -6.17
CA LEU A 326 -9.38 -39.53 -6.68
C LEU A 326 -9.21 -38.53 -5.54
N LYS A 327 -7.99 -38.03 -5.34
CA LYS A 327 -7.69 -36.91 -4.44
C LYS A 327 -7.09 -35.75 -5.22
N PHE A 328 -7.57 -34.54 -4.97
CA PHE A 328 -7.18 -33.35 -5.71
C PHE A 328 -6.59 -32.27 -4.79
N THR A 329 -5.48 -31.69 -5.23
CA THR A 329 -4.78 -30.59 -4.54
C THR A 329 -4.48 -29.49 -5.55
N ALA A 330 -4.93 -28.26 -5.26
CA ALA A 330 -4.51 -27.08 -6.02
C ALA A 330 -3.06 -26.73 -5.63
N VAL A 331 -2.17 -26.61 -6.61
CA VAL A 331 -0.72 -26.40 -6.38
C VAL A 331 -0.24 -25.01 -6.78
N ASP A 332 -0.90 -24.40 -7.77
CA ASP A 332 -0.60 -23.02 -8.16
C ASP A 332 -1.84 -22.35 -8.76
N HIS A 333 -1.85 -21.03 -8.82
CA HIS A 333 -2.91 -20.30 -9.51
C HIS A 333 -2.41 -19.00 -10.11
N ILE A 334 -3.05 -18.60 -11.21
CA ILE A 334 -2.78 -17.33 -11.89
C ILE A 334 -3.90 -16.37 -11.56
N ASN A 335 -3.56 -15.27 -10.88
CA ASN A 335 -4.46 -14.14 -10.72
C ASN A 335 -4.59 -13.39 -12.05
N PRO A 336 -5.80 -13.26 -12.63
CA PRO A 336 -6.00 -12.40 -13.78
C PRO A 336 -5.80 -10.94 -13.35
N THR A 337 -4.67 -10.35 -13.71
CA THR A 337 -4.46 -8.89 -13.64
C THR A 337 -4.72 -8.26 -15.00
N MET A 338 -4.95 -6.94 -15.04
CA MET A 338 -5.24 -6.21 -16.29
C MET A 338 -4.17 -6.34 -17.38
N ARG A 339 -2.96 -6.81 -17.04
CA ARG A 339 -1.83 -7.03 -17.97
C ARG A 339 -1.37 -8.49 -18.04
N VAL A 340 -2.12 -9.44 -17.48
CA VAL A 340 -1.84 -10.84 -17.81
C VAL A 340 -2.15 -10.97 -19.29
N GLY A 341 -1.14 -11.30 -20.10
CA GLY A 341 -1.34 -11.69 -21.51
C GLY A 341 -2.25 -12.92 -21.63
N ASP A 342 -2.10 -13.75 -22.64
CA ASP A 342 -2.95 -14.94 -22.74
C ASP A 342 -2.79 -15.86 -21.51
N ILE A 343 -3.80 -15.83 -20.61
CA ILE A 343 -3.90 -16.66 -19.41
C ILE A 343 -3.81 -18.14 -19.80
N GLY A 344 -4.33 -18.50 -20.97
CA GLY A 344 -4.23 -19.85 -21.53
C GLY A 344 -2.78 -20.28 -21.72
N ARG A 345 -1.98 -19.44 -22.39
CA ARG A 345 -0.55 -19.67 -22.59
C ARG A 345 0.21 -19.80 -21.27
N LYS A 346 -0.04 -18.92 -20.29
CA LYS A 346 0.63 -19.03 -18.99
C LYS A 346 0.24 -20.27 -18.20
N LEU A 347 -1.05 -20.66 -18.22
CA LEU A 347 -1.47 -21.91 -17.58
C LEU A 347 -0.85 -23.13 -18.26
N LEU A 348 -0.71 -23.12 -19.59
CA LEU A 348 -0.01 -24.18 -20.34
C LEU A 348 1.47 -24.25 -19.94
N GLN A 349 2.14 -23.11 -19.80
CA GLN A 349 3.53 -23.05 -19.33
C GLN A 349 3.68 -23.63 -17.92
N LEU A 350 2.85 -23.20 -16.97
CA LEU A 350 2.90 -23.73 -15.60
C LEU A 350 2.57 -25.22 -15.57
N GLU A 351 1.54 -25.66 -16.29
CA GLU A 351 1.20 -27.10 -16.38
C GLU A 351 2.38 -27.93 -16.87
N ALA A 352 3.07 -27.50 -17.93
CA ALA A 352 4.27 -28.17 -18.44
C ALA A 352 5.41 -28.22 -17.40
N GLN A 353 5.66 -27.13 -16.68
CA GLN A 353 6.65 -27.10 -15.59
C GLN A 353 6.31 -28.08 -14.48
N TRP A 354 5.04 -28.12 -14.04
CA TRP A 354 4.58 -29.01 -13.00
C TRP A 354 4.61 -30.49 -13.44
N ILE A 355 4.26 -30.79 -14.69
CA ILE A 355 4.36 -32.15 -15.25
C ILE A 355 5.81 -32.63 -15.23
N TYR A 356 6.73 -31.78 -15.69
CA TYR A 356 8.17 -32.06 -15.71
C TYR A 356 8.74 -32.23 -14.30
N TRP A 357 8.42 -31.29 -13.40
CA TRP A 357 8.95 -31.29 -12.03
C TRP A 357 8.48 -32.51 -11.21
N LEU A 358 7.21 -32.91 -11.35
CA LEU A 358 6.64 -34.05 -10.62
C LEU A 358 6.83 -35.40 -11.34
N ASN A 359 7.46 -35.42 -12.52
CA ASN A 359 7.62 -36.61 -13.36
C ASN A 359 6.30 -37.39 -13.56
N THR A 360 5.21 -36.68 -13.90
CA THR A 360 3.87 -37.29 -14.02
C THR A 360 3.57 -37.86 -15.40
N LYS A 361 4.55 -37.89 -16.30
CA LYS A 361 4.41 -38.51 -17.61
C LYS A 361 4.34 -40.04 -17.48
N VAL A 362 3.55 -40.70 -18.33
CA VAL A 362 3.55 -42.16 -18.47
C VAL A 362 4.99 -42.64 -18.78
N PRO A 363 5.51 -43.70 -18.11
CA PRO A 363 4.78 -44.68 -17.27
C PRO A 363 4.65 -44.31 -15.78
N TYR A 364 5.39 -43.33 -15.29
CA TYR A 364 5.51 -42.99 -13.86
C TYR A 364 4.29 -42.24 -13.31
N GLY A 365 3.59 -41.49 -14.17
CA GLY A 365 2.30 -40.87 -13.84
C GLY A 365 1.24 -41.12 -14.90
N LEU A 366 0.25 -40.23 -14.97
CA LEU A 366 -0.96 -40.37 -15.78
C LEU A 366 -1.07 -39.31 -16.90
N ASN A 367 -0.08 -38.43 -17.05
CA ASN A 367 -0.02 -37.51 -18.18
C ASN A 367 0.54 -38.24 -19.41
N GLU A 368 -0.25 -38.34 -20.48
CA GLU A 368 0.17 -39.04 -21.71
C GLU A 368 1.27 -38.29 -22.47
N GLY A 369 1.22 -36.97 -22.41
CA GLY A 369 2.19 -36.09 -23.02
C GLY A 369 2.03 -34.66 -22.54
N PHE A 370 3.03 -33.84 -22.86
CA PHE A 370 3.01 -32.40 -22.68
C PHE A 370 3.99 -31.76 -23.68
N THR A 371 3.80 -30.47 -23.97
CA THR A 371 4.59 -29.75 -24.98
C THR A 371 5.19 -28.49 -24.39
N PHE A 372 6.44 -28.18 -24.75
CA PHE A 372 7.07 -26.89 -24.41
C PHE A 372 6.81 -25.79 -25.46
N SER A 373 6.00 -26.05 -26.49
CA SER A 373 5.60 -25.03 -27.48
C SER A 373 5.08 -23.72 -26.88
N PRO A 374 4.36 -23.69 -25.73
CA PRO A 374 3.95 -22.44 -25.10
C PRO A 374 5.11 -21.51 -24.66
N PHE A 375 6.34 -22.02 -24.58
CA PHE A 375 7.55 -21.25 -24.24
C PHE A 375 8.26 -20.63 -25.44
N LEU A 376 7.94 -21.09 -26.66
CA LEU A 376 8.41 -20.55 -27.93
C LEU A 376 7.45 -19.46 -28.39
#